data_AF-A0A920TP86-F1
#
_entry.id   AF-A0A920TP86-F1
#
_cell.length_a   1.000
_cell.length_b   1.000
_cell.length_c   1.000
_cell.angle_alpha   90.00
_cell.angle_beta   90.00
_cell.angle_gamma   90.00
#
_symmetry.space_group_name_H-M   'P 1'
#
loop_
_entity.id
_entity.type
_entity.pdbx_description
1 polymer ?
#
loop_
_entity_poly.entity_id
_entity_poly.type
_entity_poly.pdbx_seq_one_letter_code
_entity_poly.pdbx_strand_id
1 'polypeptide(L)'
;MNLEQTDRVKDLIVQVSKFMDDHIWPAEEIYASQMDSFREEGNPWRVPPVIEELKTKAKAQGLWNFFLPESQNGFGLTNLEYAPLAEIMGQIGFASEVFNCSAPDRG
;
A
#
# COMPACT_ATOMS: atom_id res chain seq x y z
N MET A 1 21.60 2.84 19.61
CA MET A 1 20.43 3.17 18.78
C MET A 1 19.20 2.70 19.53
N ASN A 2 18.23 3.59 19.78
CA ASN A 2 16.95 3.17 20.31
C ASN A 2 16.07 2.75 19.11
N LEU A 3 15.81 1.45 19.00
CA LEU A 3 15.03 0.85 17.89
C LEU A 3 13.55 0.64 18.28
N GLU A 4 13.15 1.09 19.47
CA GLU A 4 11.78 0.92 19.94
C GLU A 4 10.80 1.74 19.09
N GLN A 5 9.79 1.06 18.57
CA GLN A 5 8.74 1.69 17.79
C GLN A 5 7.79 2.47 18.70
N THR A 6 7.38 3.65 18.23
CA THR A 6 6.35 4.46 18.89
C THR A 6 5.01 3.73 18.85
N ASP A 7 4.13 3.99 19.82
CA ASP A 7 2.81 3.32 19.85
C ASP A 7 1.98 3.62 18.60
N ARG A 8 2.13 4.84 18.04
CA ARG A 8 1.57 5.22 16.73
C ARG A 8 2.00 4.26 15.60
N VAL A 9 3.28 3.88 15.56
CA VAL A 9 3.79 2.98 14.50
C VAL A 9 3.30 1.56 14.70
N LYS A 10 3.21 1.09 15.96
CA LYS A 10 2.64 -0.22 16.27
C LYS A 10 1.18 -0.30 15.81
N ASP A 11 0.40 0.75 16.05
CA ASP A 11 -0.99 0.82 15.62
C ASP A 11 -1.12 0.83 14.09
N LEU A 12 -0.23 1.53 13.38
CA LEU A 12 -0.18 1.52 11.92
C LEU A 12 0.21 0.15 11.37
N ILE A 13 1.17 -0.54 11.99
CA ILE A 13 1.54 -1.91 11.62
C ILE A 13 0.32 -2.84 11.70
N VAL A 14 -0.41 -2.79 12.82
CA VAL A 14 -1.62 -3.63 12.99
C VAL A 14 -2.66 -3.31 11.92
N GLN A 15 -2.90 -2.03 11.63
CA GLN A 15 -3.87 -1.62 10.62
C GLN A 15 -3.46 -2.04 9.20
N VAL A 16 -2.19 -1.85 8.83
CA VAL A 16 -1.67 -2.24 7.51
C VAL A 16 -1.68 -3.76 7.38
N SER A 17 -1.22 -4.51 8.37
CA SER A 17 -1.30 -5.98 8.36
C SER A 17 -2.73 -6.47 8.20
N LYS A 18 -3.68 -5.89 8.96
CA LYS A 18 -5.10 -6.23 8.84
C LYS A 18 -5.64 -5.94 7.44
N PHE A 19 -5.28 -4.80 6.85
CA PHE A 19 -5.68 -4.45 5.49
C PHE A 19 -5.09 -5.43 4.46
N MET A 20 -3.84 -5.86 4.66
CA MET A 20 -3.22 -6.89 3.81
C MET A 20 -4.04 -8.18 3.84
N ASP A 21 -4.36 -8.69 5.03
CA ASP A 21 -5.12 -9.93 5.24
C ASP A 21 -6.55 -9.84 4.69
N ASP A 22 -7.26 -8.76 4.99
CA ASP A 22 -8.69 -8.62 4.66
C ASP A 22 -8.93 -8.26 3.18
N HIS A 23 -7.96 -7.63 2.50
CA HIS A 23 -8.20 -7.03 1.18
C HIS A 23 -7.12 -7.32 0.14
N ILE A 24 -5.83 -7.33 0.49
CA ILE A 24 -4.75 -7.48 -0.50
C ILE A 24 -4.54 -8.95 -0.87
N TRP A 25 -4.38 -9.83 0.12
CA TRP A 25 -4.18 -11.27 -0.11
C TRP A 25 -5.33 -11.89 -0.93
N PRO A 26 -6.62 -11.65 -0.62
CA PRO A 26 -7.71 -12.17 -1.44
C PRO A 26 -7.78 -11.60 -2.86
N ALA A 27 -7.17 -10.44 -3.11
CA ALA A 27 -7.20 -9.78 -4.41
C ALA A 27 -6.06 -10.22 -5.35
N GLU A 28 -5.10 -11.02 -4.88
CA GLU A 28 -3.93 -11.45 -5.66
C GLU A 28 -4.34 -12.20 -6.95
N GLU A 29 -5.26 -13.16 -6.83
CA GLU A 29 -5.74 -13.94 -7.97
C GLU A 29 -6.49 -13.07 -9.00
N ILE A 30 -7.32 -12.13 -8.51
CA ILE A 30 -8.06 -11.19 -9.35
C ILE A 30 -7.09 -10.26 -10.09
N TYR A 31 -6.08 -9.74 -9.40
CA TYR A 31 -5.04 -8.91 -9.99
C TYR A 31 -4.30 -9.66 -11.10
N ALA A 32 -3.87 -10.90 -10.85
CA ALA A 32 -3.18 -11.72 -11.83
C ALA A 32 -4.04 -11.96 -13.08
N SER A 33 -5.31 -12.34 -12.89
CA SER A 33 -6.25 -12.58 -13.99
C SER A 33 -6.50 -11.31 -14.84
N GLN A 34 -6.68 -10.16 -14.20
CA GLN A 34 -6.87 -8.89 -14.92
C GLN A 34 -5.60 -8.49 -15.71
N MET A 35 -4.43 -8.70 -15.13
CA MET A 35 -3.16 -8.42 -15.79
C MET A 35 -2.91 -9.33 -16.99
N ASP A 36 -3.29 -10.60 -16.91
CA ASP A 36 -3.18 -11.54 -18.02
C ASP A 36 -4.12 -11.17 -19.18
N SER A 37 -5.37 -10.78 -18.89
CA SER A 37 -6.28 -10.22 -19.91
C SER A 37 -5.67 -9.03 -20.65
N PHE A 38 -5.02 -8.12 -19.92
CA PHE A 38 -4.38 -6.95 -20.52
C PHE A 38 -3.16 -7.31 -21.39
N ARG A 39 -2.43 -8.37 -21.05
CA ARG A 39 -1.34 -8.89 -21.87
C ARG A 39 -1.86 -9.50 -23.16
N GLU A 40 -2.96 -10.26 -23.10
CA GLU A 40 -3.61 -10.84 -24.27
C GLU A 40 -4.18 -9.76 -25.22
N GLU A 41 -4.73 -8.68 -24.66
CA GLU A 41 -5.19 -7.51 -25.40
C GLU A 41 -4.05 -6.66 -25.98
N GLY A 42 -2.79 -6.96 -25.64
CA GLY A 42 -1.61 -6.22 -26.10
C GLY A 42 -1.39 -4.87 -25.40
N ASN A 43 -2.05 -4.62 -24.27
CA ASN A 43 -1.90 -3.38 -23.49
C ASN A 43 -1.65 -3.66 -21.99
N PRO A 44 -0.46 -4.17 -21.62
CA PRO A 44 -0.14 -4.55 -20.24
C PRO A 44 0.09 -3.36 -19.29
N TRP A 45 0.02 -2.12 -19.77
CA TRP A 45 0.31 -0.91 -19.00
C TRP A 45 -0.92 -0.30 -18.32
N ARG A 46 -2.04 -1.01 -18.33
CA ARG A 46 -3.29 -0.57 -17.72
C ARG A 46 -3.29 -0.91 -16.23
N VAL A 47 -3.83 0.01 -15.42
CA VAL A 47 -4.09 -0.26 -14.01
C VAL A 47 -5.31 -1.20 -13.89
N PRO A 48 -5.17 -2.35 -13.22
CA PRO A 48 -6.29 -3.26 -13.00
C PRO A 48 -7.39 -2.61 -12.14
N PRO A 49 -8.69 -2.76 -12.48
CA PRO A 49 -9.80 -2.24 -11.68
C PRO A 49 -9.74 -2.59 -10.19
N VAL A 50 -9.23 -3.79 -9.86
CA VAL A 50 -9.08 -4.22 -8.46
C VAL A 50 -8.18 -3.29 -7.65
N ILE A 51 -7.15 -2.69 -8.27
CA ILE A 51 -6.25 -1.75 -7.61
C ILE A 51 -6.98 -0.46 -7.25
N GLU A 52 -7.81 0.08 -8.14
CA GLU A 52 -8.57 1.32 -7.89
C GLU A 52 -9.63 1.14 -6.78
N GLU A 53 -10.27 -0.02 -6.74
CA GLU A 53 -11.18 -0.38 -5.65
C GLU A 53 -10.45 -0.45 -4.30
N LEU A 54 -9.28 -1.09 -4.29
CA LEU A 54 -8.46 -1.22 -3.09
C LEU A 54 -7.91 0.14 -2.62
N LYS A 55 -7.47 1.01 -3.54
CA LYS A 55 -7.05 2.39 -3.22
C LYS A 55 -8.17 3.16 -2.54
N THR A 56 -9.39 3.04 -3.05
CA THR A 56 -10.57 3.67 -2.46
C THR A 56 -10.81 3.20 -1.02
N LYS A 57 -10.68 1.89 -0.77
CA LYS A 57 -10.79 1.31 0.58
C LYS A 57 -9.67 1.78 1.51
N ALA A 58 -8.42 1.78 1.04
CA ALA A 58 -7.26 2.23 1.83
C ALA A 58 -7.41 3.69 2.25
N LYS A 59 -7.80 4.56 1.30
CA LYS A 59 -8.07 5.98 1.57
C LYS A 59 -9.24 6.19 2.53
N ALA A 60 -10.31 5.40 2.44
CA ALA A 60 -11.44 5.46 3.36
C ALA A 60 -11.06 5.05 4.80
N GLN A 61 -10.07 4.17 4.96
CA GLN A 61 -9.51 3.77 6.25
C GLN A 61 -8.37 4.70 6.73
N GLY A 62 -8.06 5.76 5.98
CA GLY A 62 -6.96 6.68 6.29
C GLY A 62 -5.57 6.12 6.04
N LEU A 63 -5.44 4.92 5.46
CA LEU A 63 -4.17 4.27 5.15
C LEU A 63 -3.63 4.77 3.81
N TRP A 64 -3.13 6.02 3.78
CA TRP A 64 -2.76 6.69 2.53
C TRP A 64 -1.54 7.60 2.73
N ASN A 65 -0.60 7.60 1.78
CA ASN A 65 0.57 8.51 1.77
C ASN A 65 1.49 8.42 3.00
N PHE A 66 1.89 7.21 3.41
CA PHE A 66 2.78 7.04 4.57
C PHE A 66 4.15 7.70 4.42
N PHE A 67 4.60 7.93 3.18
CA PHE A 67 5.89 8.56 2.87
C PHE A 67 5.86 10.10 2.96
N LEU A 68 4.68 10.72 3.01
CA LEU A 68 4.60 12.19 3.04
C LEU A 68 5.08 12.73 4.40
N PRO A 69 5.87 13.83 4.39
CA PRO A 69 6.20 14.55 5.60
C PRO A 69 4.93 15.09 6.28
N GLU A 70 5.08 15.56 7.52
CA GLU A 70 3.97 16.08 8.31
C GLU A 70 3.23 17.17 7.53
N SER A 71 1.97 16.87 7.19
CA SER A 71 1.11 17.71 6.36
C SER A 71 -0.34 17.32 6.61
N GLN A 72 -1.31 18.07 6.07
CA GLN A 72 -2.73 17.75 6.24
C GLN A 72 -3.10 16.33 5.78
N ASN A 73 -2.32 15.74 4.88
CA ASN A 73 -2.57 14.43 4.27
C ASN A 73 -1.43 13.42 4.49
N GLY A 74 -0.46 13.73 5.36
CA GLY A 74 0.75 12.93 5.55
C GLY A 74 0.96 12.56 7.02
N PHE A 75 1.56 11.40 7.24
CA PHE A 75 1.78 10.87 8.60
C PHE A 75 3.01 11.47 9.30
N GLY A 76 3.90 12.14 8.56
CA GLY A 76 5.14 12.68 9.12
C GLY A 76 6.02 11.60 9.74
N LEU A 77 6.02 10.40 9.14
CA LEU A 77 6.86 9.30 9.61
C LEU A 77 8.32 9.59 9.26
N THR A 78 9.22 9.34 10.20
CA THR A 78 10.64 9.23 9.88
C THR A 78 10.88 7.97 9.04
N ASN A 79 12.01 7.90 8.33
CA ASN A 79 12.37 6.71 7.55
C ASN A 79 12.40 5.42 8.40
N LEU A 80 12.79 5.52 9.68
CA LEU A 80 12.81 4.39 10.60
C LEU A 80 11.40 3.91 10.96
N GLU A 81 10.46 4.84 11.12
CA GLU A 81 9.05 4.55 11.39
C GLU A 81 8.31 4.01 10.16
N TYR A 82 8.70 4.45 8.95
CA TYR A 82 8.12 3.97 7.69
C TYR A 82 8.62 2.57 7.28
N ALA A 83 9.88 2.23 7.59
CA ALA A 83 10.50 0.96 7.23
C ALA A 83 9.64 -0.30 7.50
N PRO A 84 9.04 -0.51 8.70
CA PRO A 84 8.20 -1.69 8.94
C PRO A 84 6.93 -1.71 8.10
N LEU A 85 6.34 -0.55 7.79
CA LEU A 85 5.17 -0.47 6.91
C LEU A 85 5.55 -0.86 5.48
N ALA A 86 6.72 -0.38 5.01
CA ALA A 86 7.25 -0.73 3.70
C ALA A 86 7.56 -2.23 3.57
N GLU A 87 8.03 -2.87 4.65
CA GLU A 87 8.27 -4.32 4.70
C GLU A 87 6.96 -5.10 4.51
N ILE A 88 5.90 -4.73 5.23
CA ILE A 88 4.58 -5.37 5.11
C ILE A 88 4.00 -5.17 3.71
N MET A 89 4.02 -3.93 3.21
CA MET A 89 3.54 -3.61 1.85
C MET A 89 4.39 -4.26 0.75
N GLY A 90 5.63 -4.67 1.05
CA GLY A 90 6.52 -5.37 0.13
C GLY A 90 6.20 -6.85 -0.06
N GLN A 91 5.32 -7.42 0.76
CA GLN A 91 4.94 -8.84 0.68
C GLN A 91 4.18 -9.18 -0.61
N ILE A 92 3.42 -8.22 -1.16
CA ILE A 92 2.73 -8.34 -2.44
C ILE A 92 3.13 -7.18 -3.36
N GLY A 93 3.50 -7.49 -4.60
CA GLY A 93 4.11 -6.54 -5.54
C GLY A 93 3.28 -5.29 -5.83
N PHE A 94 1.94 -5.39 -5.84
CA PHE A 94 1.05 -4.25 -6.10
C PHE A 94 0.57 -3.53 -4.82
N ALA A 95 0.84 -4.07 -3.63
CA ALA A 95 0.23 -3.56 -2.40
C ALA A 95 0.69 -2.14 -2.08
N SER A 96 1.96 -1.80 -2.34
CA SER A 96 2.46 -0.43 -2.16
C SER A 96 1.67 0.59 -2.99
N GLU A 97 1.17 0.22 -4.18
CA GLU A 97 0.35 1.11 -5.02
C GLU A 97 -1.02 1.39 -4.40
N VAL A 98 -1.59 0.40 -3.69
CA VAL A 98 -2.88 0.53 -3.00
C VAL A 98 -2.85 1.60 -1.90
N PHE A 99 -1.71 1.76 -1.22
CA PHE A 99 -1.51 2.76 -0.18
C PHE A 99 -0.93 4.08 -0.71
N ASN A 100 -0.83 4.24 -2.04
CA ASN A 100 -0.18 5.36 -2.72
C ASN A 100 1.29 5.53 -2.34
N CYS A 101 2.02 4.41 -2.19
CA CYS A 101 3.43 4.37 -1.81
C CYS A 101 4.35 3.80 -2.91
N SER A 102 3.80 3.56 -4.11
CA SER A 102 4.53 3.22 -5.34
C SER A 102 5.35 4.40 -5.86
N ALA A 103 6.42 4.14 -6.62
CA ALA A 103 7.02 5.16 -7.49
C ALA A 103 6.16 5.23 -8.78
N PRO A 104 5.79 6.40 -9.35
CA PRO A 104 6.30 7.78 -9.19
C PRO A 104 5.63 8.61 -8.07
N ASP A 105 4.75 8.03 -7.26
CA ASP A 105 4.01 8.77 -6.24
C ASP A 105 4.87 9.23 -5.06
N ARG A 106 6.10 8.69 -4.91
CA ARG A 106 7.09 9.10 -3.90
C ARG A 106 7.77 10.46 -4.15
N GLY A 107 7.41 11.19 -5.21
CA GLY A 107 7.96 12.52 -5.54
C GLY A 107 8.48 12.63 -6.96
#